data_AF-A0A6L8B8Y6-F1
#
_entry.id   AF-A0A6L8B8Y6-F1
#
_cell.length_a   1.000
_cell.length_b   1.000
_cell.length_c   1.000
_cell.angle_alpha   90.00
_cell.angle_beta   90.00
_cell.angle_gamma   90.00
#
_symmetry.space_group_name_H-M   'P 1'
#
loop_
_entity.id
_entity.type
_entity.pdbx_description
1 polymer ?
#
loop_
_entity_poly.entity_id
_entity_poly.type
_entity_poly.pdbx_seq_one_letter_code
_entity_poly.pdbx_strand_id
1 'polypeptide(L)'
;MYIESVPNRNSPPAVLLRESYRLNGKVKKRTLANLSKWPPALIEGLRVLLKGGAAVARLEEAFDIERARPHGHVAAVLGTLKRLRLHRLIAPQRSPDVTAEVILPISWSGSVFNAD
;
A
#
# COMPACT_ATOMS: atom_id res chain seq x y z
N MET A 1 18.37 -4.67 17.46
CA MET A 1 19.45 -4.64 16.43
C MET A 1 19.10 -3.61 15.38
N TYR A 2 20.07 -3.02 14.71
CA TYR A 2 19.84 -2.00 13.67
C TYR A 2 20.96 -2.00 12.63
N ILE A 3 20.66 -1.51 11.43
CA ILE A 3 21.64 -1.35 10.34
C ILE A 3 22.12 0.09 10.30
N GLU A 4 23.44 0.29 10.36
CA GLU A 4 24.11 1.60 10.32
C GLU A 4 25.00 1.70 9.08
N SER A 5 24.95 2.83 8.37
CA SER A 5 25.87 3.14 7.27
C SER A 5 26.95 4.10 7.79
N VAL A 6 28.20 3.64 7.78
CA VAL A 6 29.36 4.39 8.28
C VAL A 6 30.14 4.93 7.06
N PRO A 7 30.25 6.25 6.89
CA PRO A 7 30.98 6.83 5.77
C PRO A 7 32.46 6.47 5.84
N ASN A 8 33.07 6.14 4.69
CA ASN A 8 34.51 6.01 4.55
C ASN A 8 35.06 7.10 3.63
N ARG A 9 36.32 7.52 3.87
CA ARG A 9 36.93 8.67 3.20
C ARG A 9 37.23 8.41 1.72
N ASN A 10 37.75 7.22 1.43
CA ASN A 10 38.24 6.83 0.10
C ASN A 10 37.56 5.55 -0.43
N SER A 11 36.48 5.10 0.20
CA SER A 11 35.76 3.90 -0.25
C SER A 11 34.26 4.06 -0.03
N PRO A 12 33.43 3.17 -0.62
CA PRO A 12 32.01 3.10 -0.32
C PRO A 12 31.77 2.95 1.19
N PRO A 13 30.64 3.47 1.70
CA PRO A 13 30.31 3.42 3.11
C PRO A 13 30.16 1.97 3.59
N ALA A 14 30.59 1.71 4.83
CA ALA A 14 30.45 0.41 5.44
C ALA A 14 29.03 0.25 5.99
N VAL A 15 28.33 -0.80 5.58
CA VAL A 15 27.00 -1.14 6.11
C VAL A 15 27.15 -2.20 7.19
N LEU A 16 26.73 -1.89 8.42
CA LEU A 16 26.97 -2.74 9.59
C LEU A 16 25.65 -3.10 10.30
N LEU A 17 25.50 -4.37 10.67
CA LEU A 17 24.48 -4.81 11.61
C LEU A 17 25.02 -4.64 13.03
N ARG A 18 24.30 -3.92 13.87
CA ARG A 18 24.72 -3.58 15.22
C ARG A 18 23.62 -3.84 16.24
N GLU A 19 24.02 -3.95 17.49
CA GLU A 19 23.09 -3.85 18.61
C GLU A 19 23.60 -2.90 19.68
N SER A 20 22.65 -2.26 20.35
CA SER A 20 22.88 -1.56 21.59
C SER A 20 22.60 -2.49 22.77
N TYR A 21 23.46 -2.46 23.77
CA TYR A 21 23.29 -3.20 25.03
C TYR A 21 23.72 -2.33 26.20
N ARG A 22 23.31 -2.68 27.42
CA ARG A 22 23.77 -2.01 28.64
C ARG A 22 24.80 -2.87 29.35
N LEU A 23 25.90 -2.25 29.74
CA LEU A 23 26.90 -2.87 30.60
C LEU A 23 27.33 -1.85 31.65
N ASN A 24 27.20 -2.22 32.92
CA ASN A 24 27.55 -1.38 34.07
C ASN A 24 26.86 0.00 34.00
N GLY A 25 25.56 0.02 33.72
CA GLY A 25 24.76 1.24 33.61
C GLY A 25 25.02 2.09 32.35
N LYS A 26 25.98 1.71 31.49
CA LYS A 26 26.32 2.46 30.26
C LYS A 26 25.77 1.76 29.03
N VAL A 27 25.19 2.54 28.11
CA VAL A 27 24.78 2.05 26.79
C VAL A 27 26.02 1.89 25.91
N LYS A 28 26.25 0.69 25.40
CA LYS A 28 27.33 0.34 24.47
C LYS A 28 26.74 -0.15 23.15
N LYS A 29 27.54 -0.07 22.09
CA LYS A 29 27.21 -0.60 20.76
C LYS A 29 28.19 -1.73 20.42
N ARG A 30 27.71 -2.89 19.96
CA ARG A 30 28.57 -3.92 19.35
C ARG A 30 28.19 -4.13 17.88
N THR A 31 29.18 -4.43 17.06
CA THR A 31 28.99 -4.81 15.66
C THR A 31 28.82 -6.32 15.60
N LEU A 32 27.74 -6.78 14.95
CA LEU A 32 27.40 -8.19 14.80
C LEU A 32 27.86 -8.73 13.45
N ALA A 33 27.68 -7.94 12.38
CA ALA A 33 28.07 -8.33 11.03
C ALA A 33 28.39 -7.11 10.15
N ASN A 34 29.23 -7.33 9.14
CA ASN A 34 29.50 -6.40 8.06
C ASN A 34 28.71 -6.82 6.81
N LEU A 35 27.75 -6.00 6.42
CA LEU A 35 26.83 -6.23 5.30
C LEU A 35 27.23 -5.44 4.04
N SER A 36 28.42 -4.80 4.01
CA SER A 36 28.83 -3.89 2.92
C SER A 36 28.92 -4.57 1.54
N LYS A 37 29.01 -5.90 1.50
CA LYS A 37 29.05 -6.69 0.26
C LYS A 37 27.69 -7.22 -0.17
N TRP A 38 26.64 -7.00 0.62
CA TRP A 38 25.31 -7.50 0.30
C TRP A 38 24.63 -6.63 -0.77
N PRO A 39 23.75 -7.21 -1.60
CA PRO A 39 22.93 -6.43 -2.51
C PRO A 39 22.07 -5.40 -1.76
N PRO A 40 21.94 -4.15 -2.26
CA PRO A 40 21.17 -3.11 -1.59
C PRO A 40 19.71 -3.50 -1.29
N ALA A 41 19.06 -4.23 -2.21
CA ALA A 41 17.68 -4.70 -2.03
C ALA A 41 17.53 -5.62 -0.80
N LEU A 42 18.53 -6.46 -0.54
CA LEU A 42 18.53 -7.39 0.58
C LEU A 42 18.77 -6.65 1.91
N ILE A 43 19.61 -5.61 1.90
CA ILE A 43 19.83 -4.72 3.06
C ILE A 43 18.53 -4.00 3.43
N GLU A 44 17.80 -3.49 2.44
CA GLU A 44 16.53 -2.80 2.67
C GLU A 44 15.42 -3.75 3.16
N GLY A 45 15.33 -4.95 2.60
CA GLY A 45 14.44 -5.99 3.13
C GLY A 45 14.73 -6.33 4.60
N LEU A 46 16.01 -6.49 4.96
CA LEU A 46 16.42 -6.70 6.34
C LEU A 46 16.10 -5.49 7.24
N ARG A 47 16.22 -4.27 6.72
CA ARG A 47 15.86 -3.05 7.46
C ARG A 47 14.37 -3.02 7.81
N VAL A 48 13.49 -3.46 6.90
CA VAL A 48 12.04 -3.58 7.16
C VAL A 48 11.79 -4.62 8.24
N LEU A 49 12.39 -5.81 8.13
CA LEU A 49 12.25 -6.89 9.12
C LEU A 49 12.70 -6.45 10.52
N LEU A 50 13.84 -5.78 10.63
CA LEU A 50 14.37 -5.29 11.92
C LEU A 50 13.51 -4.20 12.56
N LYS A 51 12.69 -3.47 11.78
CA LYS A 51 11.71 -2.50 12.29
C LYS A 51 10.38 -3.15 12.72
N GLY A 52 10.23 -4.47 12.56
CA GLY A 52 9.00 -5.19 12.84
C GLY A 52 7.99 -5.19 11.69
N GLY A 53 8.41 -4.78 10.49
CA GLY A 53 7.60 -4.93 9.28
C GLY A 53 7.72 -6.35 8.70
N ALA A 54 6.70 -6.80 7.95
CA ALA A 54 6.79 -8.03 7.17
C ALA A 54 7.57 -7.76 5.87
N ALA A 55 8.61 -8.53 5.58
CA ALA A 55 9.19 -8.55 4.24
C ALA A 55 8.28 -9.39 3.35
N VAL A 56 7.46 -8.73 2.54
CA VAL A 56 6.65 -9.44 1.55
C VAL A 56 7.55 -9.83 0.38
N ALA A 57 7.64 -11.13 0.09
CA ALA A 57 8.51 -11.66 -0.95
C ALA A 57 8.03 -11.31 -2.37
N ARG A 58 6.74 -10.99 -2.50
CA ARG A 58 6.06 -10.65 -3.75
C ARG A 58 5.03 -9.56 -3.49
N LEU A 59 5.07 -8.47 -4.24
CA LEU A 59 4.11 -7.36 -4.08
C LEU A 59 2.67 -7.84 -4.35
N GLU A 60 2.51 -8.86 -5.18
CA GLU A 60 1.23 -9.50 -5.50
C GLU A 60 0.61 -10.22 -4.29
N GLU A 61 1.42 -10.65 -3.31
CA GLU A 61 0.96 -11.28 -2.05
C GLU A 61 0.66 -10.24 -0.96
N ALA A 62 1.04 -8.98 -1.16
CA ALA A 62 0.81 -7.89 -0.20
C ALA A 62 -0.60 -7.29 -0.32
N PHE A 63 -1.29 -7.55 -1.42
CA PHE A 63 -2.59 -6.95 -1.72
C PHE A 63 -3.60 -8.05 -2.05
N ASP A 64 -4.54 -8.31 -1.14
CA ASP A 64 -5.77 -9.02 -1.47
C ASP A 64 -6.75 -8.03 -2.10
N ILE A 65 -7.17 -8.30 -3.34
CA ILE A 65 -8.25 -7.54 -3.97
C ILE A 65 -9.57 -7.98 -3.34
N GLU A 66 -10.00 -7.30 -2.29
CA GLU A 66 -11.24 -7.65 -1.57
C GLU A 66 -12.50 -7.49 -2.44
N ARG A 67 -12.55 -6.48 -3.31
CA ARG A 67 -13.62 -6.28 -4.30
C ARG A 67 -13.14 -5.49 -5.52
N ALA A 68 -13.49 -5.97 -6.71
CA ALA A 68 -13.48 -5.16 -7.93
C ALA A 68 -14.90 -4.68 -8.23
N ARG A 69 -15.12 -3.36 -8.31
CA ARG A 69 -16.42 -2.84 -8.79
C ARG A 69 -16.49 -3.00 -10.31
N PRO A 70 -17.58 -3.55 -10.88
CA PRO A 70 -17.72 -3.67 -12.33
C PRO A 70 -18.02 -2.32 -12.98
N HIS A 71 -17.01 -1.45 -13.11
CA HIS A 71 -17.13 -0.16 -13.81
C HIS A 71 -17.40 -0.33 -15.31
N GLY A 72 -17.13 -1.50 -15.88
CA GLY A 72 -17.37 -1.81 -17.30
C GLY A 72 -18.85 -1.83 -17.67
N HIS A 73 -19.70 -2.43 -16.83
CA HIS A 73 -21.15 -2.47 -17.06
C HIS A 73 -21.76 -1.07 -16.99
N VAL A 74 -21.36 -0.28 -15.99
CA VAL A 74 -21.81 1.11 -15.83
C VAL A 74 -21.37 1.96 -17.03
N ALA A 75 -20.13 1.81 -17.49
CA ALA A 75 -19.62 2.51 -18.67
C ALA A 75 -20.35 2.11 -19.96
N ALA A 76 -20.71 0.83 -20.12
CA ALA A 76 -21.46 0.34 -21.27
C ALA A 76 -22.88 0.92 -21.33
N VAL A 77 -23.61 0.90 -20.20
CA VAL A 77 -24.96 1.49 -20.09
C VAL A 77 -24.92 3.00 -20.29
N LEU A 78 -23.96 3.70 -19.69
CA LEU A 78 -23.81 5.14 -19.89
C LEU A 78 -23.44 5.48 -21.34
N GLY A 79 -22.60 4.65 -21.98
CA GLY A 79 -22.23 4.78 -23.38
C GLY A 79 -23.42 4.62 -24.32
N THR A 80 -24.30 3.63 -24.08
CA THR A 80 -25.51 3.43 -24.89
C THR A 80 -26.53 4.56 -24.69
N LEU A 81 -26.73 5.02 -23.46
CA LEU A 81 -27.58 6.19 -23.16
C LEU A 81 -27.08 7.49 -23.82
N LYS A 82 -25.76 7.68 -23.90
CA LYS A 82 -25.16 8.80 -24.63
C LYS A 82 -25.37 8.66 -26.15
N ARG A 83 -25.11 7.48 -26.70
CA ARG A 83 -25.26 7.19 -28.15
C ARG A 83 -26.69 7.39 -28.64
N LEU A 84 -27.67 6.91 -27.88
CA LEU A 84 -29.09 7.05 -28.20
C LEU A 84 -29.68 8.40 -27.80
N ARG A 85 -28.86 9.31 -27.24
CA ARG A 85 -29.25 10.62 -26.71
C ARG A 85 -30.36 10.61 -25.65
N LEU A 86 -30.66 9.44 -25.09
CA LEU A 86 -31.68 9.25 -24.04
C LEU A 86 -31.32 10.00 -22.74
N HIS A 87 -30.04 10.27 -22.49
CA HIS A 87 -29.60 11.12 -21.38
C HIS A 87 -30.22 12.53 -21.38
N ARG A 88 -30.73 13.01 -22.53
CA ARG A 88 -31.42 14.31 -22.65
C ARG A 88 -32.89 14.26 -22.27
N LEU A 89 -33.47 13.06 -22.27
CA LEU A 89 -34.88 12.83 -21.92
C LEU A 89 -35.05 12.52 -20.43
N ILE A 90 -34.02 11.96 -19.80
CA ILE A 90 -34.05 11.52 -18.40
C ILE A 90 -33.83 12.67 -17.41
N ALA A 91 -33.12 13.75 -17.81
CA ALA A 91 -32.93 14.94 -16.98
C ALA A 91 -33.05 16.23 -17.82
N PRO A 92 -34.03 17.11 -17.54
CA PRO A 92 -34.22 18.35 -18.30
C PRO A 92 -33.15 19.43 -18.03
N GLN A 93 -32.36 19.32 -16.95
CA GLN A 93 -31.19 20.17 -16.70
C GLN A 93 -29.89 19.35 -16.68
N ARG A 94 -28.82 19.95 -17.22
CA ARG A 94 -27.46 19.40 -17.17
C ARG A 94 -26.90 19.54 -15.76
N SER A 95 -27.11 18.56 -14.90
CA SER A 95 -26.35 18.41 -13.66
C SER A 95 -25.06 17.63 -13.96
N PRO A 96 -23.91 18.01 -13.38
CA PRO A 96 -22.70 17.19 -13.43
C PRO A 96 -22.86 15.84 -12.71
N ASP A 97 -24.01 15.62 -12.06
CA ASP A 97 -24.32 14.54 -11.13
C ASP A 97 -25.30 13.47 -11.66
N VAL A 98 -25.71 13.50 -12.93
CA VAL A 98 -26.54 12.41 -13.52
C VAL A 98 -25.81 11.06 -13.53
N THR A 99 -24.50 11.05 -13.26
CA THR A 99 -23.75 9.83 -12.99
C THR A 99 -24.30 9.10 -11.75
N ALA A 100 -24.90 9.80 -10.77
CA ALA A 100 -25.31 9.24 -9.50
C ALA A 100 -26.72 8.61 -9.47
N GLU A 101 -27.65 8.98 -10.36
CA GLU A 101 -29.04 8.46 -10.28
C GLU A 101 -29.26 7.16 -11.07
N VAL A 102 -28.52 6.90 -12.15
CA VAL A 102 -28.50 5.56 -12.77
C VAL A 102 -27.73 4.55 -11.89
N ILE A 103 -27.06 5.03 -10.83
CA ILE A 103 -26.31 4.21 -9.84
C ILE A 103 -27.21 3.64 -8.71
N LEU A 104 -28.47 4.06 -8.59
CA LEU A 104 -29.39 3.51 -7.58
C LEU A 104 -30.29 2.43 -8.19
N PRO A 105 -29.81 1.18 -8.24
CA PRO A 105 -30.20 0.25 -7.18
C PRO A 105 -29.01 -0.56 -6.62
N ILE A 106 -27.85 0.07 -6.36
CA ILE A 106 -26.75 -0.61 -5.64
C ILE A 106 -26.26 0.20 -4.43
N SER A 107 -27.02 1.18 -3.94
CA SER A 107 -26.76 1.75 -2.62
C SER A 107 -27.59 1.03 -1.55
N TRP A 108 -26.86 0.38 -0.65
CA TRP A 108 -27.12 0.51 0.78
C TRP A 108 -28.36 -0.21 1.34
N SER A 109 -28.27 -1.53 1.53
CA SER A 109 -28.90 -2.17 2.70
C SER A 109 -27.80 -2.49 3.71
N GLY A 110 -27.62 -1.57 4.64
CA GLY A 110 -26.66 -1.60 5.73
C GLY A 110 -27.39 -1.14 6.98
N SER A 111 -28.16 -2.06 7.55
CA SER A 111 -28.83 -2.07 8.86
C SER A 111 -29.39 -3.50 8.94
N VAL A 112 -28.91 -4.45 9.74
CA VAL A 112 -28.56 -4.42 11.15
C VAL A 112 -27.56 -5.56 11.39
N PHE A 113 -26.38 -5.24 11.94
CA PHE A 113 -25.63 -6.18 12.75
C PHE A 113 -26.50 -6.48 13.97
N ASN A 114 -27.10 -7.66 14.05
CA ASN A 114 -27.54 -8.19 15.34
C ASN A 114 -26.42 -9.11 15.81
N ALA A 115 -25.85 -8.73 16.94
CA ALA A 115 -25.02 -9.60 17.74
C ALA A 115 -25.91 -10.67 18.34
N ASP A 116 -25.53 -11.93 18.14
CA ASP A 116 -25.69 -13.05 19.07
C ASP A 116 -24.54 -14.04 18.81
#